data_AF-A0A5C3MMM0-F1
#
_entry.id   AF-A0A5C3MMM0-F1
#
_cell.length_a   1.000
_cell.length_b   1.000
_cell.length_c   1.000
_cell.angle_alpha   90.00
_cell.angle_beta   90.00
_cell.angle_gamma   90.00
#
_symmetry.space_group_name_H-M   'P 1'
#
loop_
_entity.id
_entity.type
_entity.pdbx_description
1 polymer ?
#
loop_
_entity_poly.entity_id
_entity_poly.type
_entity_poly.pdbx_seq_one_letter_code
_entity_poly.pdbx_strand_id
1 'polypeptide(L)'
;MAKLVPPRFNEGWGTWHAKIYGADDDVMISGANLNKSYFTNRQDRYVHFRSHPEFAQYCHSYLRTASAFSYALHPSPSSLYSLHWPDANAHPHRIEHKAALAFRKFQSSYTQSRIGWTHHLGEDRVLLFPVMQAGQFNIREEEECMRFLFDEVQNKAEHRGIHEPRPRIDLTSGYFGLYGLYKDLILSSTFGCRILAASPKANGFYGSKGISGRIPEGYTYLEQRFMRAVRAAGRSEPGDAALHIGGSQQGVQLSEWERGGWTYHAKGLWLSPTHDSAPVLTLLGSTNLNSRSANLDTELSFIMMSSSPELRRQLQQEVEGLWRHARPWQGAGRKVRLGTKALVNVVGGML
;
A
#
# COMPACT_ATOMS: atom_id res chain seq x y z
N MET A 1 -16.40 3.94 23.69
CA MET A 1 -16.16 2.73 22.87
C MET A 1 -14.89 1.97 23.28
N ALA A 2 -13.72 2.62 23.40
CA ALA A 2 -12.43 1.96 23.71
C ALA A 2 -12.38 1.11 25.01
N LYS A 3 -13.28 1.35 25.99
CA LYS A 3 -13.39 0.53 27.22
C LYS A 3 -14.23 -0.75 27.06
N LEU A 4 -15.00 -0.89 25.97
CA LEU A 4 -15.90 -2.02 25.70
C LEU A 4 -15.33 -2.99 24.66
N VAL A 5 -14.27 -2.58 23.95
CA VAL A 5 -13.65 -3.34 22.87
C VAL A 5 -12.33 -3.93 23.40
N PRO A 6 -12.13 -5.27 23.36
CA PRO A 6 -10.87 -5.87 23.80
C PRO A 6 -9.66 -5.24 23.10
N PRO A 7 -8.51 -5.01 23.76
CA PRO A 7 -7.36 -4.31 23.19
C PRO A 7 -6.89 -4.82 21.82
N ARG A 8 -7.04 -6.12 21.55
CA ARG A 8 -6.75 -6.75 20.25
C ARG A 8 -7.59 -6.23 19.07
N PHE A 9 -8.72 -5.58 19.35
CA PHE A 9 -9.60 -4.96 18.34
C PHE A 9 -9.44 -3.44 18.33
N ASN A 10 -8.64 -2.85 19.23
CA ASN A 10 -8.34 -1.42 19.21
C ASN A 10 -7.55 -1.04 17.96
N GLU A 11 -6.73 -1.94 17.42
CA GLU A 11 -6.07 -1.75 16.12
C GLU A 11 -7.07 -1.54 14.97
N GLY A 12 -8.31 -2.05 15.09
CA GLY A 12 -9.35 -1.84 14.09
C GLY A 12 -9.82 -0.39 13.98
N TRP A 13 -9.50 0.47 14.94
CA TRP A 13 -9.90 1.88 14.97
C TRP A 13 -8.83 2.84 14.48
N GLY A 14 -7.74 2.33 13.91
CA GLY A 14 -6.64 3.11 13.36
C GLY A 14 -5.32 2.85 14.08
N THR A 15 -4.24 2.85 13.31
CA THR A 15 -2.88 2.60 13.80
C THR A 15 -1.85 3.52 13.17
N TRP A 16 -0.75 3.78 13.89
CA TRP A 16 0.47 4.24 13.26
C TRP A 16 1.04 3.11 12.42
N HIS A 17 1.11 3.33 11.10
CA HIS A 17 1.38 2.25 10.18
C HIS A 17 2.67 2.42 9.37
N ALA A 18 3.32 3.58 9.40
CA ALA A 18 4.64 3.79 8.82
C ALA A 18 5.75 2.97 9.51
N LYS A 19 6.61 2.31 8.72
CA LYS A 19 7.80 1.55 9.18
C LYS A 19 9.03 2.17 8.54
N ILE A 20 9.84 2.80 9.38
CA ILE A 20 11.06 3.49 9.00
C ILE A 20 12.16 2.94 9.90
N TYR A 21 13.20 2.39 9.29
CA TYR A 21 14.38 1.89 9.99
C TYR A 21 15.57 2.72 9.54
N GLY A 22 16.27 3.39 10.45
CA GLY A 22 17.39 4.24 10.07
C GLY A 22 18.51 4.24 11.10
N ALA A 23 19.73 4.38 10.59
CA ALA A 23 20.94 4.63 11.36
C ALA A 23 21.78 5.63 10.56
N ASP A 24 22.11 6.77 11.18
CA ASP A 24 22.77 7.89 10.52
C ASP A 24 22.04 8.29 9.22
N ASP A 25 22.73 8.22 8.08
CA ASP A 25 22.20 8.58 6.76
C ASP A 25 21.65 7.38 5.96
N ASP A 26 21.64 6.18 6.55
CA ASP A 26 21.08 4.97 5.95
C ASP A 26 19.65 4.74 6.43
N VAL A 27 18.71 4.62 5.49
CA VAL A 27 17.28 4.38 5.80
C VAL A 27 16.72 3.23 4.98
N MET A 28 16.00 2.34 5.63
CA MET A 28 15.22 1.29 5.01
C MET A 28 13.72 1.53 5.22
N ILE A 29 12.97 1.52 4.12
CA ILE A 29 11.51 1.56 4.10
C ILE A 29 10.96 0.17 3.78
N SER A 30 9.98 -0.28 4.55
CA SER A 30 9.36 -1.60 4.40
C SER A 30 7.91 -1.60 4.90
N GLY A 31 7.15 -2.66 4.60
CA GLY A 31 5.91 -2.99 5.31
C GLY A 31 6.11 -3.83 6.57
N ALA A 32 7.34 -4.34 6.77
CA ALA A 32 7.67 -5.33 7.77
C ALA A 32 7.77 -4.77 9.18
N ASN A 33 7.33 -5.53 10.19
CA ASN A 33 7.60 -5.23 11.60
C ASN A 33 8.86 -5.96 12.06
N LEU A 34 9.45 -5.52 13.18
CA LEU A 34 10.57 -6.22 13.83
C LEU A 34 10.08 -7.42 14.66
N ASN A 35 9.57 -8.44 14.00
CA ASN A 35 9.20 -9.70 14.64
C ASN A 35 9.72 -10.91 13.84
N LYS A 36 9.83 -12.06 14.53
CA LYS A 36 10.43 -13.29 13.98
C LYS A 36 9.92 -13.64 12.58
N SER A 37 8.63 -13.52 12.32
CA SER A 37 8.05 -13.93 11.03
C SER A 37 8.61 -13.14 9.84
N TYR A 38 8.83 -11.83 9.99
CA TYR A 38 9.42 -10.99 8.94
C TYR A 38 10.88 -11.31 8.66
N PHE A 39 11.60 -11.81 9.67
CA PHE A 39 12.98 -12.27 9.50
C PHE A 39 13.10 -13.71 8.98
N THR A 40 12.00 -14.48 8.95
CA THR A 40 12.06 -15.91 8.59
C THR A 40 11.25 -16.29 7.37
N ASN A 41 9.95 -16.03 7.37
CA ASN A 41 9.02 -16.65 6.42
C ASN A 41 7.75 -15.82 6.15
N ARG A 42 7.88 -14.49 6.23
CA ARG A 42 6.83 -13.55 5.83
C ARG A 42 7.39 -12.65 4.73
N GLN A 43 6.88 -12.85 3.52
CA GLN A 43 7.31 -12.10 2.35
C GLN A 43 6.81 -10.65 2.46
N ASP A 44 7.74 -9.70 2.42
CA ASP A 44 7.48 -8.26 2.35
C ASP A 44 8.49 -7.63 1.38
N ARG A 45 8.45 -6.31 1.22
CA ARG A 45 9.37 -5.51 0.40
C ARG A 45 10.30 -4.70 1.29
N TYR A 46 11.53 -4.50 0.86
CA TYR A 46 12.55 -3.78 1.60
C TYR A 46 13.33 -2.90 0.63
N VAL A 47 13.29 -1.59 0.82
CA VAL A 47 14.01 -0.62 -0.03
C VAL A 47 14.99 0.13 0.86
N HIS A 48 16.28 0.02 0.53
CA HIS A 48 17.37 0.61 1.31
C HIS A 48 17.97 1.82 0.55
N PHE A 49 17.93 2.97 1.20
CA PHE A 49 18.53 4.23 0.77
C PHE A 49 19.82 4.42 1.55
N ARG A 50 20.96 4.27 0.87
CA ARG A 50 22.28 4.30 1.51
C ARG A 50 22.88 5.70 1.46
N SER A 51 23.33 6.24 2.59
CA SER A 51 24.02 7.54 2.69
C SER A 51 23.23 8.71 2.06
N HIS A 52 21.93 8.82 2.38
CA HIS A 52 21.04 9.88 1.92
C HIS A 52 20.59 10.78 3.10
N PRO A 53 21.42 11.75 3.54
CA PRO A 53 21.15 12.57 4.72
C PRO A 53 19.83 13.35 4.64
N GLU A 54 19.47 13.84 3.46
CA GLU A 54 18.22 14.59 3.27
C GLU A 54 16.98 13.70 3.46
N PHE A 55 17.04 12.46 2.96
CA PHE A 55 15.97 11.49 3.12
C PHE A 55 15.87 11.00 4.56
N ALA A 56 17.02 10.73 5.18
CA ALA A 56 17.10 10.42 6.61
C ALA A 56 16.50 11.53 7.47
N GLN A 57 16.81 12.79 7.18
CA GLN A 57 16.27 13.94 7.88
C GLN A 57 14.75 14.10 7.66
N TYR A 58 14.24 13.84 6.44
CA TYR A 58 12.78 13.83 6.19
C TYR A 58 12.10 12.79 7.07
N CYS A 59 12.58 11.54 7.04
CA CYS A 59 12.04 10.43 7.81
C CYS A 59 12.10 10.68 9.32
N HIS A 60 13.23 11.19 9.82
CA HIS A 60 13.38 11.56 11.22
C HIS A 60 12.42 12.69 11.61
N SER A 61 12.29 13.73 10.78
CA SER A 61 11.37 14.84 11.01
C SER A 61 9.90 14.40 11.03
N TYR A 62 9.51 13.47 10.15
CA TYR A 62 8.18 12.85 10.16
C TYR A 62 7.91 12.12 11.49
N LEU A 63 8.86 11.30 11.95
CA LEU A 63 8.77 10.61 13.24
C LEU A 63 8.69 11.60 14.41
N ARG A 64 9.46 12.68 14.38
CA ARG A 64 9.41 13.75 15.39
C ARG A 64 8.05 14.44 15.42
N THR A 65 7.49 14.78 14.26
CA THR A 65 6.13 15.34 14.15
C THR A 65 5.09 14.40 14.77
N ALA A 66 5.15 13.10 14.47
CA ALA A 66 4.24 12.11 15.06
C ALA A 66 4.41 11.97 16.58
N SER A 67 5.66 12.00 17.06
CA SER A 67 5.97 11.81 18.49
C SER A 67 5.37 12.89 19.39
N ALA A 68 5.11 14.10 18.85
CA ALA A 68 4.44 15.18 19.58
C ALA A 68 3.00 14.82 20.02
N PHE A 69 2.41 13.80 19.39
CA PHE A 69 1.08 13.28 19.70
C PHE A 69 1.12 11.89 20.37
N SER A 70 2.24 11.57 21.02
CA SER A 70 2.44 10.30 21.74
C SER A 70 2.68 10.54 23.22
N TYR A 71 2.37 9.55 24.06
CA TYR A 71 2.78 9.58 25.47
C TYR A 71 4.29 9.40 25.58
N ALA A 72 4.92 10.20 26.44
CA ALA A 72 6.30 10.01 26.85
C ALA A 72 6.35 9.04 28.03
N LEU A 73 7.33 8.14 28.02
CA LEU A 73 7.59 7.22 29.13
C LEU A 73 8.61 7.87 30.08
N HIS A 74 8.21 8.10 31.33
CA HIS A 74 9.08 8.67 32.36
C HIS A 74 9.33 7.64 33.47
N PRO A 75 10.49 7.67 34.15
CA PRO A 75 10.68 6.92 35.38
C PRO A 75 9.63 7.33 36.42
N SER A 76 9.11 6.37 37.18
CA SER A 76 8.17 6.64 38.28
C SER A 76 8.59 5.91 39.55
N PRO A 77 8.40 6.50 40.75
CA PRO A 77 8.74 5.85 42.01
C PRO A 77 7.78 4.69 42.36
N SER A 78 6.52 4.75 41.91
CA SER A 78 5.45 3.81 42.29
C SER A 78 5.25 2.67 41.28
N SER A 79 5.71 2.87 40.05
CA SER A 79 5.73 1.91 38.95
C SER A 79 7.01 2.21 38.18
N LEU A 80 7.81 1.23 37.76
CA LEU A 80 9.11 1.47 37.09
C LEU A 80 9.08 2.60 36.04
N TYR A 81 7.93 2.76 35.37
CA TYR A 81 7.64 3.91 34.51
C TYR A 81 6.20 4.43 34.67
N SER A 82 5.97 5.67 34.23
CA SER A 82 4.66 6.30 34.05
C SER A 82 4.54 6.91 32.65
N LEU A 83 3.30 7.02 32.15
CA LEU A 83 3.00 7.66 30.87
C LEU A 83 2.61 9.12 31.09
N HIS A 84 3.31 10.02 30.44
CA HIS A 84 3.07 11.46 30.47
C HIS A 84 2.56 11.95 29.12
N TRP A 85 1.45 12.67 29.12
CA TRP A 85 0.95 13.33 27.91
C TRP A 85 1.57 14.73 27.80
N PRO A 86 2.31 15.04 26.72
CA PRO A 86 3.11 16.27 26.66
C PRO A 86 2.30 17.55 26.42
N ASP A 87 1.08 17.48 25.88
CA ASP A 87 0.29 18.66 25.52
C ASP A 87 -0.86 18.91 26.51
N ALA A 88 -0.64 19.78 27.50
CA ALA A 88 -1.67 20.16 28.47
C ALA A 88 -2.92 20.81 27.84
N ASN A 89 -2.81 21.34 26.62
CA ASN A 89 -3.89 22.05 25.92
C ASN A 89 -4.66 21.16 24.94
N ALA A 90 -4.37 19.86 24.85
CA ALA A 90 -5.13 18.92 24.04
C ALA A 90 -5.38 17.63 24.81
N HIS A 91 -6.57 17.06 24.68
CA HIS A 91 -6.80 15.70 25.18
C HIS A 91 -6.17 14.69 24.21
N PRO A 92 -5.52 13.61 24.67
CA PRO A 92 -4.93 12.55 23.82
C PRO A 92 -5.92 11.80 22.91
N HIS A 93 -7.23 12.11 23.00
CA HIS A 93 -8.29 11.55 22.16
C HIS A 93 -8.98 12.61 21.31
N ARG A 94 -8.43 13.83 21.25
CA ARG A 94 -8.95 14.98 20.50
C ARG A 94 -7.79 15.76 19.87
N ILE A 95 -6.90 15.03 19.20
CA ILE A 95 -5.67 15.57 18.61
C ILE A 95 -5.81 15.89 17.12
N GLU A 96 -6.92 15.52 16.49
CA GLU A 96 -7.07 15.40 15.05
C GLU A 96 -6.72 16.70 14.32
N HIS A 97 -7.23 17.83 14.82
CA HIS A 97 -6.95 19.14 14.24
C HIS A 97 -5.48 19.56 14.41
N LYS A 98 -4.90 19.39 15.60
CA LYS A 98 -3.49 19.75 15.85
C LYS A 98 -2.54 18.87 15.05
N ALA A 99 -2.81 17.56 14.99
CA ALA A 99 -2.05 16.60 14.19
C ALA A 99 -2.13 16.94 12.70
N ALA A 100 -3.33 17.23 12.18
CA ALA A 100 -3.51 17.64 10.79
C ALA A 100 -2.66 18.87 10.43
N LEU A 101 -2.69 19.91 11.27
CA LEU A 101 -1.88 21.12 11.05
C LEU A 101 -0.38 20.82 11.10
N ALA A 102 0.07 20.03 12.08
CA ALA A 102 1.47 19.68 12.24
C ALA A 102 2.01 18.89 11.03
N PHE A 103 1.29 17.86 10.60
CA PHE A 103 1.68 17.06 9.43
C PHE A 103 1.63 17.85 8.13
N ARG A 104 0.61 18.69 7.90
CA ARG A 104 0.54 19.54 6.70
C ARG A 104 1.68 20.57 6.65
N LYS A 105 1.98 21.22 7.78
CA LYS A 105 3.11 22.16 7.89
C LYS A 105 4.44 21.45 7.65
N PHE A 106 4.60 20.25 8.21
CA PHE A 106 5.75 19.40 7.95
C PHE A 106 5.86 19.11 6.45
N GLN A 107 4.83 18.59 5.80
CA GLN A 107 4.87 18.25 4.38
C GLN A 107 5.19 19.45 3.51
N SER A 108 4.50 20.58 3.74
CA SER A 108 4.67 21.80 2.94
C SER A 108 6.10 22.32 2.99
N SER A 109 6.79 22.18 4.14
CA SER A 109 8.18 22.60 4.29
C SER A 109 9.15 21.82 3.40
N TYR A 110 8.83 20.57 3.07
CA TYR A 110 9.64 19.71 2.19
C TYR A 110 9.22 19.79 0.72
N THR A 111 7.94 20.04 0.42
CA THR A 111 7.45 20.13 -0.96
C THR A 111 7.69 21.50 -1.58
N GLN A 112 7.60 22.59 -0.82
CA GLN A 112 7.81 23.96 -1.32
C GLN A 112 9.29 24.33 -1.49
N SER A 113 10.18 23.73 -0.67
CA SER A 113 11.62 24.05 -0.67
C SER A 113 12.39 23.50 -1.88
N ARG A 114 11.75 22.71 -2.75
CA ARG A 114 12.44 21.97 -3.84
C ARG A 114 12.01 22.31 -5.26
N ILE A 115 11.36 23.46 -5.48
CA ILE A 115 10.98 23.98 -6.82
C ILE A 115 12.17 24.68 -7.50
N GLY A 116 13.35 24.07 -7.45
CA GLY A 116 14.60 24.65 -7.95
C GLY A 116 15.49 23.58 -8.57
N TRP A 117 14.97 22.82 -9.53
CA TRP A 117 15.75 21.83 -10.26
C TRP A 117 16.31 22.43 -11.54
N THR A 118 17.62 22.68 -11.55
CA THR A 118 18.38 23.00 -12.76
C THR A 118 18.62 21.71 -13.56
N HIS A 119 18.27 21.76 -14.86
CA HIS A 119 18.38 20.62 -15.76
C HIS A 119 19.84 20.35 -16.16
N HIS A 120 20.36 19.16 -15.86
CA HIS A 120 21.51 18.59 -16.57
C HIS A 120 21.03 17.45 -17.47
N LEU A 121 21.16 17.63 -18.79
CA LEU A 121 20.86 16.59 -19.78
C LEU A 121 21.92 15.48 -19.68
N GLY A 122 21.49 14.21 -19.57
CA GLY A 122 22.38 13.04 -19.67
C GLY A 122 22.58 12.21 -18.40
N GLU A 123 22.09 12.63 -17.24
CA GLU A 123 22.22 11.86 -15.99
C GLU A 123 21.00 10.99 -15.69
N ASP A 124 21.23 9.79 -15.17
CA ASP A 124 20.21 8.94 -14.56
C ASP A 124 19.55 9.67 -13.38
N ARG A 125 18.22 9.72 -13.35
CA ARG A 125 17.46 10.42 -12.31
C ARG A 125 16.59 9.46 -11.56
N VAL A 126 16.61 9.58 -10.24
CA VAL A 126 15.64 8.95 -9.34
C VAL A 126 14.94 10.07 -8.58
N LEU A 127 13.63 10.19 -8.77
CA LEU A 127 12.79 11.12 -8.03
C LEU A 127 12.05 10.32 -6.96
N LEU A 128 12.01 10.86 -5.74
CA LEU A 128 11.29 10.28 -4.63
C LEU A 128 10.36 11.34 -4.05
N PHE A 129 9.06 11.06 -4.10
CA PHE A 129 8.03 11.95 -3.58
C PHE A 129 7.36 11.29 -2.37
N PRO A 130 7.46 11.88 -1.17
CA PRO A 130 6.74 11.38 -0.03
C PRO A 130 5.25 11.63 -0.16
N VAL A 131 4.45 10.68 0.31
CA VAL A 131 2.98 10.70 0.21
C VAL A 131 2.40 10.26 1.55
N MET A 132 1.69 11.16 2.22
CA MET A 132 1.01 10.84 3.48
C MET A 132 -0.47 10.51 3.27
N GLN A 133 -0.95 9.49 3.97
CA GLN A 133 -2.37 9.20 4.10
C GLN A 133 -2.71 9.06 5.58
N ALA A 134 -3.59 9.92 6.08
CA ALA A 134 -4.09 9.85 7.44
C ALA A 134 -5.53 10.37 7.46
N GLY A 135 -6.49 9.50 7.09
CA GLY A 135 -7.88 9.88 6.93
C GLY A 135 -8.53 10.46 8.18
N GLN A 136 -8.11 9.98 9.36
CA GLN A 136 -8.50 10.51 10.67
C GLN A 136 -8.11 11.99 10.88
N PHE A 137 -7.09 12.48 10.17
CA PHE A 137 -6.62 13.87 10.21
C PHE A 137 -7.01 14.65 8.94
N ASN A 138 -7.83 14.05 8.08
CA ASN A 138 -8.17 14.57 6.76
C ASN A 138 -6.92 14.88 5.91
N ILE A 139 -5.93 14.00 5.96
CA ILE A 139 -4.75 14.01 5.07
C ILE A 139 -4.96 12.89 4.06
N ARG A 140 -5.00 13.26 2.77
CA ARG A 140 -5.49 12.42 1.67
C ARG A 140 -4.55 12.44 0.46
N GLU A 141 -3.24 12.64 0.68
CA GLU A 141 -2.27 12.85 -0.39
C GLU A 141 -2.10 11.59 -1.26
N GLU A 142 -2.24 10.39 -0.69
CA GLU A 142 -2.20 9.14 -1.47
C GLU A 142 -3.37 9.05 -2.44
N GLU A 143 -4.56 9.44 -2.01
CA GLU A 143 -5.73 9.48 -2.89
C GLU A 143 -5.56 10.47 -4.04
N GLU A 144 -5.04 11.67 -3.76
CA GLU A 144 -4.76 12.68 -4.79
C GLU A 144 -3.67 12.21 -5.75
N CYS A 145 -2.58 11.66 -5.22
CA CYS A 145 -1.46 11.15 -6.01
C CYS A 145 -1.89 9.99 -6.91
N MET A 146 -2.71 9.07 -6.40
CA MET A 146 -3.24 7.94 -7.17
C MET A 146 -4.19 8.40 -8.28
N ARG A 147 -5.05 9.41 -8.04
CA ARG A 147 -5.88 10.01 -9.10
C ARG A 147 -5.00 10.60 -10.21
N PHE A 148 -4.06 11.47 -9.84
CA PHE A 148 -3.15 12.09 -10.79
C PHE A 148 -2.36 11.06 -11.61
N LEU A 149 -1.83 10.02 -10.95
CA LEU A 149 -1.12 8.94 -11.62
C LEU A 149 -2.01 8.21 -12.64
N PHE A 150 -3.21 7.82 -12.24
CA PHE A 150 -4.12 7.07 -13.13
C PHE A 150 -4.59 7.93 -14.30
N ASP A 151 -4.90 9.21 -14.07
CA ASP A 151 -5.29 10.16 -15.11
C ASP A 151 -4.15 10.36 -16.13
N GLU A 152 -2.92 10.53 -15.66
CA GLU A 152 -1.74 10.69 -16.53
C GLU A 152 -1.45 9.42 -17.35
N VAL A 153 -1.57 8.23 -16.75
CA VAL A 153 -1.39 6.96 -17.45
C VAL A 153 -2.52 6.72 -18.45
N GLN A 154 -3.77 7.08 -18.10
CA GLN A 154 -4.92 6.99 -18.98
C GLN A 154 -4.74 7.91 -20.20
N ASN A 155 -4.39 9.18 -19.99
CA ASN A 155 -4.10 10.13 -21.06
C ASN A 155 -3.03 9.56 -22.01
N LYS A 156 -1.93 9.04 -21.47
CA LYS A 156 -0.89 8.39 -22.26
C LYS A 156 -1.35 7.14 -23.00
N ALA A 157 -2.26 6.36 -22.42
CA ALA A 157 -2.80 5.16 -23.05
C ALA A 157 -3.80 5.48 -24.17
N GLU A 158 -4.55 6.58 -24.07
CA GLU A 158 -5.51 7.03 -25.09
C GLU A 158 -4.84 7.59 -26.34
N HIS A 159 -3.68 8.23 -26.19
CA HIS A 159 -2.91 8.79 -27.31
C HIS A 159 -2.08 7.74 -28.07
N ARG A 160 -2.07 6.48 -27.63
CA ARG A 160 -1.37 5.38 -28.31
C ARG A 160 -2.22 4.77 -29.41
N GLY A 161 -1.59 4.46 -30.54
CA GLY A 161 -2.23 3.75 -31.64
C GLY A 161 -2.76 2.37 -31.22
N ILE A 162 -3.71 1.81 -31.99
CA ILE A 162 -4.36 0.51 -31.69
C ILE A 162 -3.34 -0.64 -31.55
N HIS A 163 -2.23 -0.57 -32.28
CA HIS A 163 -1.16 -1.58 -32.27
C HIS A 163 -0.01 -1.27 -31.31
N GLU A 164 -0.03 -0.11 -30.64
CA GLU A 164 1.04 0.24 -29.72
C GLU A 164 0.83 -0.45 -28.36
N PRO A 165 1.91 -1.00 -27.76
CA PRO A 165 1.80 -1.62 -26.44
C PRO A 165 1.28 -0.61 -25.42
N ARG A 166 0.28 -1.00 -24.63
CA ARG A 166 -0.26 -0.14 -23.57
C ARG A 166 0.58 -0.23 -22.29
N PRO A 167 0.55 0.81 -21.44
CA PRO A 167 1.10 0.75 -20.09
C PRO A 167 0.49 -0.39 -19.29
N ARG A 168 1.21 -0.81 -18.24
CA ARG A 168 0.71 -1.81 -17.28
C ARG A 168 1.01 -1.39 -15.86
N ILE A 169 0.03 -1.57 -14.99
CA ILE A 169 0.18 -1.51 -13.54
C ILE A 169 0.28 -2.92 -12.97
N ASP A 170 1.30 -3.16 -12.16
CA ASP A 170 1.39 -4.31 -11.27
C ASP A 170 1.10 -3.81 -9.85
N LEU A 171 0.11 -4.38 -9.17
CA LEU A 171 -0.30 -4.02 -7.82
C LEU A 171 -0.22 -5.24 -6.91
N THR A 172 0.23 -5.06 -5.67
CA THR A 172 0.17 -6.12 -4.69
C THR A 172 -0.33 -5.64 -3.33
N SER A 173 -1.05 -6.52 -2.63
CA SER A 173 -1.48 -6.29 -1.25
C SER A 173 -1.64 -7.61 -0.50
N GLY A 174 -0.98 -7.74 0.65
CA GLY A 174 -1.15 -8.88 1.55
C GLY A 174 -2.55 -8.99 2.18
N TYR A 175 -3.31 -7.90 2.18
CA TYR A 175 -4.65 -7.81 2.77
C TYR A 175 -5.62 -7.17 1.77
N PHE A 176 -5.98 -7.95 0.73
CA PHE A 176 -6.74 -7.44 -0.40
C PHE A 176 -8.15 -6.96 -0.03
N GLY A 177 -8.35 -5.65 -0.12
CA GLY A 177 -9.64 -5.00 0.16
C GLY A 177 -9.63 -3.58 -0.40
N LEU A 178 -9.35 -3.44 -1.70
CA LEU A 178 -9.06 -2.15 -2.33
C LEU A 178 -10.08 -1.08 -1.93
N TYR A 179 -9.56 0.07 -1.49
CA TYR A 179 -10.38 1.23 -1.20
C TYR A 179 -11.21 1.63 -2.43
N GLY A 180 -12.43 2.13 -2.20
CA GLY A 180 -13.40 2.41 -3.25
C GLY A 180 -12.83 3.23 -4.40
N LEU A 181 -12.11 4.31 -4.08
CA LEU A 181 -11.42 5.14 -5.07
C LEU A 181 -10.46 4.35 -5.96
N TYR A 182 -9.56 3.57 -5.37
CA TYR A 182 -8.54 2.82 -6.12
C TYR A 182 -9.16 1.74 -6.99
N LYS A 183 -10.20 1.08 -6.48
CA LYS A 183 -11.01 0.14 -7.25
C LYS A 183 -11.66 0.85 -8.45
N ASP A 184 -12.26 2.02 -8.25
CA ASP A 184 -12.94 2.75 -9.33
C ASP A 184 -11.94 3.21 -10.41
N LEU A 185 -10.76 3.73 -10.01
CA LEU A 185 -9.66 4.08 -10.93
C LEU A 185 -9.20 2.87 -11.78
N ILE A 186 -9.08 1.69 -11.18
CA ILE A 186 -8.72 0.47 -11.91
C ILE A 186 -9.82 0.07 -12.90
N LEU A 187 -11.09 0.14 -12.49
CA LEU A 187 -12.23 -0.25 -13.33
C LEU A 187 -12.46 0.73 -14.50
N SER A 188 -12.19 2.02 -14.32
CA SER A 188 -12.35 3.04 -15.37
C SER A 188 -11.16 3.14 -16.32
N SER A 189 -9.98 2.64 -15.94
CA SER A 189 -8.78 2.64 -16.79
C SER A 189 -8.92 1.79 -18.05
N THR A 190 -8.14 2.08 -19.08
CA THR A 190 -8.10 1.31 -20.36
C THR A 190 -6.83 0.48 -20.54
N PHE A 191 -5.91 0.52 -19.58
CA PHE A 191 -4.60 -0.13 -19.63
C PHE A 191 -4.53 -1.36 -18.70
N GLY A 192 -3.51 -2.21 -18.83
CA GLY A 192 -3.45 -3.47 -18.08
C GLY A 192 -3.24 -3.28 -16.58
N CYS A 193 -3.88 -4.11 -15.75
CA CYS A 193 -3.64 -4.13 -14.30
C CYS A 193 -3.55 -5.57 -13.78
N ARG A 194 -2.37 -5.99 -13.30
CA ARG A 194 -2.19 -7.26 -12.61
C ARG A 194 -2.16 -7.06 -11.11
N ILE A 195 -2.92 -7.86 -10.38
CA ILE A 195 -3.07 -7.76 -8.94
C ILE A 195 -2.63 -9.07 -8.30
N LEU A 196 -1.69 -8.99 -7.36
CA LEU A 196 -1.21 -10.11 -6.55
C LEU A 196 -1.68 -9.95 -5.10
N ALA A 197 -2.61 -10.81 -4.68
CA ALA A 197 -3.10 -10.88 -3.31
C ALA A 197 -2.52 -12.10 -2.57
N ALA A 198 -2.56 -12.11 -1.23
CA ALA A 198 -2.22 -13.32 -0.49
C ALA A 198 -3.27 -14.43 -0.73
N SER A 199 -2.85 -15.66 -1.02
CA SER A 199 -3.78 -16.79 -0.96
C SER A 199 -4.32 -16.97 0.48
N PRO A 200 -5.45 -17.65 0.68
CA PRO A 200 -5.93 -17.96 2.02
C PRO A 200 -4.88 -18.66 2.90
N LYS A 201 -4.03 -19.52 2.32
CA LYS A 201 -2.97 -20.24 3.03
C LYS A 201 -1.75 -19.37 3.34
N ALA A 202 -1.48 -18.35 2.53
CA ALA A 202 -0.42 -17.39 2.76
C ALA A 202 -0.86 -16.24 3.70
N ASN A 203 -2.12 -16.22 4.15
CA ASN A 203 -2.61 -15.22 5.08
C ASN A 203 -2.13 -15.50 6.52
N GLY A 204 -1.71 -14.47 7.25
CA GLY A 204 -1.22 -14.60 8.63
C GLY A 204 -2.23 -15.17 9.63
N PHE A 205 -3.53 -15.13 9.31
CA PHE A 205 -4.61 -15.69 10.15
C PHE A 205 -5.05 -17.09 9.73
N TYR A 206 -4.42 -17.69 8.71
CA TYR A 206 -4.75 -19.04 8.28
C TYR A 206 -4.63 -20.05 9.43
N GLY A 207 -5.67 -20.87 9.62
CA GLY A 207 -5.73 -21.86 10.71
C GLY A 207 -5.91 -21.29 12.12
N SER A 208 -6.08 -19.97 12.28
CA SER A 208 -6.36 -19.36 13.59
C SER A 208 -7.69 -19.87 14.18
N LYS A 209 -7.73 -20.04 15.50
CA LYS A 209 -8.95 -20.48 16.21
C LYS A 209 -9.98 -19.34 16.31
N GLY A 210 -11.26 -19.68 16.28
CA GLY A 210 -12.35 -18.71 16.51
C GLY A 210 -12.62 -17.79 15.31
N ILE A 211 -13.02 -16.54 15.58
CA ILE A 211 -13.46 -15.58 14.55
C ILE A 211 -12.30 -15.13 13.66
N SER A 212 -11.07 -15.03 14.18
CA SER A 212 -9.90 -14.63 13.39
C SER A 212 -9.58 -15.62 12.27
N GLY A 213 -9.88 -16.91 12.45
CA GLY A 213 -9.78 -17.92 11.38
C GLY A 213 -10.71 -17.65 10.19
N ARG A 214 -11.69 -16.74 10.32
CA ARG A 214 -12.57 -16.31 9.22
C ARG A 214 -12.00 -15.15 8.41
N ILE A 215 -10.91 -14.53 8.83
CA ILE A 215 -10.29 -13.40 8.13
C ILE A 215 -9.87 -13.76 6.69
N PRO A 216 -9.18 -14.90 6.43
CA PRO A 216 -8.85 -15.29 5.06
C PRO A 216 -10.09 -15.52 4.18
N GLU A 217 -11.16 -16.06 4.76
CA GLU A 217 -12.45 -16.24 4.07
C GLU A 217 -13.12 -14.88 3.76
N GLY A 218 -12.95 -13.89 4.64
CA GLY A 218 -13.39 -12.51 4.42
C GLY A 218 -12.68 -11.86 3.22
N TYR A 219 -11.36 -12.05 3.10
CA TYR A 219 -10.61 -11.57 1.92
C TYR A 219 -11.06 -12.27 0.64
N THR A 220 -11.31 -13.59 0.67
CA THR A 220 -11.91 -14.30 -0.47
C THR A 220 -13.23 -13.67 -0.90
N TYR A 221 -14.07 -13.21 0.04
CA TYR A 221 -15.31 -12.52 -0.29
C TYR A 221 -15.09 -11.13 -0.93
N LEU A 222 -14.10 -10.38 -0.46
CA LEU A 222 -13.71 -9.09 -1.05
C LEU A 222 -13.17 -9.28 -2.48
N GLU A 223 -12.31 -10.28 -2.71
CA GLU A 223 -11.85 -10.68 -4.04
C GLU A 223 -13.02 -11.06 -4.97
N GLN A 224 -14.00 -11.85 -4.48
CA GLN A 224 -15.20 -12.20 -5.25
C GLN A 224 -16.03 -10.97 -5.63
N ARG A 225 -16.15 -9.98 -4.74
CA ARG A 225 -16.82 -8.71 -5.05
C ARG A 225 -16.06 -7.92 -6.12
N PHE A 226 -14.74 -7.81 -5.96
CA PHE A 226 -13.88 -7.13 -6.91
C PHE A 226 -13.96 -7.76 -8.30
N MET A 227 -13.77 -9.07 -8.43
CA MET A 227 -13.79 -9.75 -9.73
C MET A 227 -15.17 -9.75 -10.40
N ARG A 228 -16.26 -9.66 -9.62
CA ARG A 228 -17.60 -9.39 -10.18
C ARG A 228 -17.69 -7.98 -10.77
N ALA A 229 -17.16 -6.97 -10.09
CA ALA A 229 -17.11 -5.61 -10.60
C ALA A 229 -16.23 -5.50 -11.86
N VAL A 230 -15.08 -6.17 -11.88
CA VAL A 230 -14.21 -6.29 -13.07
C VAL A 230 -14.96 -6.88 -14.27
N ARG A 231 -15.71 -7.98 -14.08
CA ARG A 231 -16.53 -8.57 -15.13
C ARG A 231 -17.65 -7.63 -15.59
N ALA A 232 -18.35 -6.99 -14.65
CA ALA A 232 -19.42 -6.05 -14.96
C ALA A 232 -18.91 -4.81 -15.74
N ALA A 233 -17.67 -4.39 -15.49
CA ALA A 233 -17.02 -3.30 -16.22
C ALA A 233 -16.44 -3.74 -17.58
N GLY A 234 -16.53 -5.02 -17.97
CA GLY A 234 -15.89 -5.52 -19.19
C GLY A 234 -14.36 -5.49 -19.14
N ARG A 235 -13.77 -5.44 -17.94
CA ARG A 235 -12.33 -5.29 -17.72
C ARG A 235 -11.62 -6.62 -17.44
N SER A 236 -12.27 -7.76 -17.64
CA SER A 236 -11.59 -9.04 -17.42
C SER A 236 -10.54 -9.26 -18.52
N GLU A 237 -9.36 -9.76 -18.14
CA GLU A 237 -8.39 -10.21 -19.14
C GLU A 237 -9.04 -11.32 -20.00
N PRO A 238 -9.00 -11.23 -21.33
CA PRO A 238 -9.50 -12.30 -22.18
C PRO A 238 -8.71 -13.58 -21.91
N GLY A 239 -9.40 -14.72 -21.72
CA GLY A 239 -8.71 -16.01 -21.77
C GLY A 239 -8.13 -16.26 -23.17
N ASP A 240 -7.27 -17.27 -23.31
CA ASP A 240 -6.57 -17.65 -24.56
C ASP A 240 -7.47 -17.77 -25.81
N ALA A 241 -8.79 -17.82 -25.66
CA ALA A 241 -9.77 -17.88 -26.76
C ALA A 241 -9.96 -16.55 -27.54
N ALA A 242 -9.44 -15.40 -27.10
CA ALA A 242 -9.60 -14.11 -27.79
C ALA A 242 -8.39 -13.67 -28.62
N LEU A 243 -7.44 -14.58 -28.89
CA LEU A 243 -6.17 -14.29 -29.59
C LEU A 243 -6.30 -13.92 -31.09
N HIS A 244 -7.50 -13.74 -31.65
CA HIS A 244 -7.66 -13.61 -33.11
C HIS A 244 -8.41 -12.39 -33.62
N ILE A 245 -8.68 -11.36 -32.81
CA ILE A 245 -9.11 -10.06 -33.35
C ILE A 245 -8.20 -8.96 -32.80
N GLY A 246 -7.28 -8.52 -33.66
CA GLY A 246 -6.18 -7.58 -33.44
C GLY A 246 -6.43 -6.50 -32.38
N GLY A 247 -5.68 -6.62 -31.28
CA GLY A 247 -5.54 -5.59 -30.24
C GLY A 247 -5.43 -6.26 -28.88
N SER A 248 -4.23 -6.31 -28.30
CA SER A 248 -3.97 -6.84 -26.95
C SER A 248 -4.76 -6.05 -25.89
N GLN A 249 -6.03 -6.40 -25.65
CA GLN A 249 -6.79 -5.83 -24.55
C GLN A 249 -6.26 -6.41 -23.24
N GLN A 250 -5.37 -5.66 -22.60
CA GLN A 250 -4.87 -5.96 -21.27
C GLN A 250 -5.96 -5.59 -20.25
N GLY A 251 -6.62 -6.60 -19.72
CA GLY A 251 -7.62 -6.45 -18.67
C GLY A 251 -7.00 -6.37 -17.28
N VAL A 252 -7.88 -6.53 -16.30
CA VAL A 252 -7.55 -6.70 -14.90
C VAL A 252 -7.41 -8.20 -14.62
N GLN A 253 -6.25 -8.59 -14.11
CA GLN A 253 -5.93 -9.93 -13.68
C GLN A 253 -5.77 -9.97 -12.16
N LEU A 254 -6.41 -10.92 -11.48
CA LEU A 254 -6.17 -11.20 -10.07
C LEU A 254 -5.52 -12.57 -9.93
N SER A 255 -4.46 -12.62 -9.13
CA SER A 255 -3.72 -13.83 -8.80
C SER A 255 -3.44 -13.90 -7.30
N GLU A 256 -3.09 -15.08 -6.84
CA GLU A 256 -2.80 -15.35 -5.44
C GLU A 256 -1.36 -15.78 -5.24
N TRP A 257 -0.67 -15.14 -4.30
CA TRP A 257 0.65 -15.56 -3.87
C TRP A 257 0.53 -16.74 -2.89
N GLU A 258 1.22 -17.84 -3.18
CA GLU A 258 1.30 -19.00 -2.31
C GLU A 258 2.68 -19.68 -2.37
N ARG A 259 3.33 -19.78 -1.21
CA ARG A 259 4.55 -20.57 -1.01
C ARG A 259 4.42 -21.36 0.28
N GLY A 260 4.64 -22.67 0.21
CA GLY A 260 4.50 -23.57 1.37
C GLY A 260 5.36 -23.13 2.55
N GLY A 261 4.74 -22.98 3.72
CA GLY A 261 5.41 -22.53 4.96
C GLY A 261 5.65 -21.02 5.07
N TRP A 262 5.17 -20.22 4.12
CA TRP A 262 5.35 -18.76 4.11
C TRP A 262 4.01 -18.02 4.21
N THR A 263 4.05 -16.82 4.78
CA THR A 263 2.95 -15.84 4.71
C THR A 263 3.31 -14.67 3.80
N TYR A 264 2.31 -13.96 3.28
CA TYR A 264 2.48 -12.86 2.34
C TYR A 264 1.99 -11.53 2.93
N HIS A 265 2.80 -10.48 2.77
CA HIS A 265 2.50 -9.14 3.30
C HIS A 265 3.04 -7.99 2.45
N ALA A 266 3.61 -8.27 1.28
CA ALA A 266 4.07 -7.22 0.37
C ALA A 266 2.91 -6.32 -0.08
N LYS A 267 3.25 -5.06 -0.34
CA LYS A 267 2.31 -3.99 -0.69
C LYS A 267 2.93 -3.05 -1.70
N GLY A 268 2.11 -2.46 -2.55
CA GLY A 268 2.50 -1.35 -3.40
C GLY A 268 2.16 -1.58 -4.85
N LEU A 269 2.79 -0.78 -5.71
CA LEU A 269 2.44 -0.65 -7.11
C LEU A 269 3.70 -0.45 -7.94
N TRP A 270 3.71 -0.93 -9.16
CA TRP A 270 4.71 -0.63 -10.19
C TRP A 270 4.00 -0.24 -11.48
N LEU A 271 4.51 0.78 -12.16
CA LEU A 271 4.04 1.20 -13.47
C LEU A 271 5.13 0.96 -14.51
N SER A 272 4.78 0.20 -15.53
CA SER A 272 5.62 -0.09 -16.69
C SER A 272 5.07 0.64 -17.93
N PRO A 273 5.92 1.34 -18.71
CA PRO A 273 5.50 2.02 -19.94
C PRO A 273 4.81 1.10 -20.95
N THR A 274 5.23 -0.17 -20.98
CA THR A 274 4.64 -1.27 -21.73
C THR A 274 4.71 -2.56 -20.91
N HIS A 275 3.94 -3.57 -21.34
CA HIS A 275 3.91 -4.89 -20.70
C HIS A 275 5.26 -5.66 -20.71
N ASP A 276 6.19 -5.34 -21.60
CA ASP A 276 7.51 -6.00 -21.67
C ASP A 276 8.65 -5.11 -21.16
N SER A 277 8.33 -3.89 -20.73
CA SER A 277 9.33 -2.95 -20.24
C SER A 277 9.48 -3.02 -18.72
N ALA A 278 10.70 -2.80 -18.24
CA ALA A 278 10.96 -2.63 -16.82
C ALA A 278 10.21 -1.39 -16.23
N PRO A 279 9.68 -1.49 -15.00
CA PRO A 279 8.95 -0.40 -14.36
C PRO A 279 9.75 0.89 -14.32
N VAL A 280 9.06 2.01 -14.51
CA VAL A 280 9.64 3.36 -14.37
C VAL A 280 9.22 4.04 -13.07
N LEU A 281 8.17 3.53 -12.42
CA LEU A 281 7.63 4.07 -11.20
C LEU A 281 7.24 2.93 -10.25
N THR A 282 7.44 3.14 -8.94
CA THR A 282 6.86 2.30 -7.90
C THR A 282 6.31 3.12 -6.74
N LEU A 283 5.19 2.67 -6.17
CA LEU A 283 4.71 3.06 -4.86
C LEU A 283 5.28 2.05 -3.84
N LEU A 284 6.01 2.55 -2.85
CA LEU A 284 6.57 1.76 -1.75
C LEU A 284 6.24 2.42 -0.40
N GLY A 285 6.05 1.62 0.65
CA GLY A 285 5.72 2.15 1.97
C GLY A 285 4.74 1.28 2.73
N SER A 286 3.97 1.90 3.61
CA SER A 286 3.15 1.17 4.57
C SER A 286 1.72 0.86 4.11
N THR A 287 1.19 1.56 3.11
CA THR A 287 -0.20 1.41 2.67
C THR A 287 -0.54 -0.01 2.22
N ASN A 288 -1.67 -0.54 2.67
CA ASN A 288 -2.26 -1.77 2.12
C ASN A 288 -3.20 -1.50 0.93
N LEU A 289 -3.41 -0.21 0.59
CA LEU A 289 -4.35 0.27 -0.43
C LEU A 289 -5.82 -0.11 -0.15
N ASN A 290 -6.16 -0.37 1.12
CA ASN A 290 -7.49 -0.77 1.55
C ASN A 290 -8.22 0.37 2.31
N SER A 291 -9.49 0.17 2.64
CA SER A 291 -10.30 1.22 3.27
C SER A 291 -9.77 1.63 4.64
N ARG A 292 -9.14 0.68 5.36
CA ARG A 292 -8.50 0.95 6.65
C ARG A 292 -7.31 1.90 6.51
N SER A 293 -6.39 1.60 5.58
CA SER A 293 -5.22 2.44 5.26
C SER A 293 -5.65 3.84 4.85
N ALA A 294 -6.71 3.95 4.03
CA ALA A 294 -7.21 5.24 3.58
C ALA A 294 -7.82 6.08 4.71
N ASN A 295 -8.61 5.47 5.60
CA ASN A 295 -9.49 6.22 6.50
C ASN A 295 -9.04 6.27 7.96
N LEU A 296 -8.37 5.23 8.46
CA LEU A 296 -8.15 5.02 9.88
C LEU A 296 -6.67 5.02 10.26
N ASP A 297 -5.81 4.47 9.41
CA ASP A 297 -4.38 4.40 9.69
C ASP A 297 -3.66 5.73 9.34
N THR A 298 -2.47 5.90 9.92
CA THR A 298 -1.50 6.92 9.50
C THR A 298 -0.39 6.22 8.73
N GLU A 299 -0.38 6.45 7.43
CA GLU A 299 0.50 5.83 6.45
C GLU A 299 1.55 6.82 5.97
N LEU A 300 2.74 6.30 5.68
CA LEU A 300 3.75 6.99 4.89
C LEU A 300 4.17 6.08 3.74
N SER A 301 4.00 6.61 2.54
CA SER A 301 4.39 5.97 1.29
C SER A 301 5.29 6.91 0.49
N PHE A 302 5.93 6.38 -0.53
CA PHE A 302 6.75 7.13 -1.45
C PHE A 302 6.46 6.69 -2.88
N ILE A 303 6.27 7.65 -3.77
CA ILE A 303 6.33 7.43 -5.21
C ILE A 303 7.77 7.62 -5.63
N MET A 304 8.38 6.55 -6.13
CA MET A 304 9.72 6.57 -6.69
C MET A 304 9.62 6.46 -8.21
N MET A 305 10.21 7.40 -8.95
CA MET A 305 10.32 7.38 -10.39
C MET A 305 11.79 7.31 -10.80
N SER A 306 12.12 6.51 -11.80
CA SER A 306 13.51 6.33 -12.22
C SER A 306 13.67 6.30 -13.74
N SER A 307 14.63 7.08 -14.25
CA SER A 307 15.17 6.87 -15.60
C SER A 307 16.35 5.88 -15.62
N SER A 308 16.92 5.54 -14.45
CA SER A 308 18.11 4.70 -14.36
C SER A 308 17.83 3.26 -14.84
N PRO A 309 18.52 2.77 -15.88
CA PRO A 309 18.32 1.41 -16.38
C PRO A 309 18.58 0.34 -15.31
N GLU A 310 19.54 0.57 -14.41
CA GLU A 310 19.87 -0.37 -13.35
C GLU A 310 18.76 -0.47 -12.30
N LEU A 311 18.29 0.65 -11.76
CA LEU A 311 17.18 0.62 -10.80
C LEU A 311 15.90 0.06 -11.43
N ARG A 312 15.62 0.39 -12.68
CA ARG A 312 14.47 -0.19 -13.41
C ARG A 312 14.58 -1.71 -13.53
N ARG A 313 15.76 -2.26 -13.83
CA ARG A 313 16.00 -3.72 -13.82
C ARG A 313 15.78 -4.33 -12.43
N GLN A 314 16.24 -3.68 -11.37
CA GLN A 314 16.01 -4.16 -10.00
C GLN A 314 14.52 -4.17 -9.64
N LEU A 315 13.76 -3.13 -10.04
CA LEU A 315 12.31 -3.11 -9.89
C LEU A 315 11.62 -4.23 -10.67
N GLN A 316 12.07 -4.52 -11.90
CA GLN A 316 11.57 -5.64 -12.68
C GLN A 316 11.84 -6.98 -11.98
N GLN A 317 13.05 -7.18 -11.44
CA GLN A 317 13.42 -8.38 -10.69
C GLN A 317 12.60 -8.53 -9.39
N GLU A 318 12.29 -7.42 -8.71
CA GLU A 318 11.39 -7.42 -7.56
C GLU A 318 9.99 -7.92 -7.95
N VAL A 319 9.41 -7.35 -9.01
CA VAL A 319 8.10 -7.74 -9.56
C VAL A 319 8.09 -9.23 -9.94
N GLU A 320 9.06 -9.69 -10.71
CA GLU A 320 9.20 -11.10 -11.09
C GLU A 320 9.42 -12.03 -9.89
N GLY A 321 10.18 -11.58 -8.89
CA GLY A 321 10.42 -12.32 -7.65
C GLY A 321 9.13 -12.58 -6.86
N LEU A 322 8.25 -11.58 -6.77
CA LEU A 322 6.92 -11.75 -6.18
C LEU A 322 6.05 -12.67 -7.03
N TRP A 323 6.03 -12.46 -8.35
CA TRP A 323 5.21 -13.22 -9.29
C TRP A 323 5.62 -14.69 -9.45
N ARG A 324 6.86 -15.06 -9.11
CA ARG A 324 7.34 -16.46 -9.14
C ARG A 324 6.49 -17.43 -8.32
N HIS A 325 5.84 -16.95 -7.27
CA HIS A 325 4.97 -17.75 -6.39
C HIS A 325 3.49 -17.45 -6.60
N ALA A 326 3.14 -16.74 -7.66
CA ALA A 326 1.76 -16.47 -7.99
C ALA A 326 1.08 -17.70 -8.58
N ARG A 327 -0.19 -17.86 -8.25
CA ARG A 327 -1.09 -18.90 -8.70
C ARG A 327 -2.34 -18.25 -9.28
N PRO A 328 -3.00 -18.91 -10.25
CA PRO A 328 -4.31 -18.47 -10.71
C PRO A 328 -5.27 -18.29 -9.53
N TRP A 329 -6.01 -17.18 -9.52
CA TRP A 329 -7.00 -16.93 -8.49
C TRP A 329 -8.10 -18.01 -8.50
N GLN A 330 -8.34 -18.65 -7.36
CA GLN A 330 -9.35 -19.71 -7.24
C GLN A 330 -10.56 -19.27 -6.42
N GLY A 331 -10.62 -18.00 -6.00
CA GLY A 331 -11.67 -17.47 -5.14
C GLY A 331 -13.07 -17.59 -5.73
N ALA A 332 -13.24 -17.68 -7.05
CA ALA A 332 -14.55 -17.90 -7.69
C ALA A 332 -15.26 -19.17 -7.20
N GLY A 333 -14.52 -20.26 -7.00
CA GLY A 333 -15.06 -21.55 -6.56
C GLY A 333 -15.12 -21.72 -5.03
N ARG A 334 -14.49 -20.83 -4.25
CA ARG A 334 -14.44 -20.95 -2.79
C ARG A 334 -15.74 -20.50 -2.15
N LYS A 335 -16.36 -21.39 -1.38
CA LYS A 335 -17.54 -21.06 -0.57
C LYS A 335 -17.15 -20.12 0.56
N VAL A 336 -17.92 -19.05 0.72
CA VAL A 336 -17.83 -18.09 1.83
C VAL A 336 -19.10 -18.23 2.68
N ARG A 337 -18.94 -18.51 3.97
CA ARG A 337 -20.03 -18.62 4.95
C ARG A 337 -20.86 -17.34 5.01
N LEU A 338 -22.18 -17.48 5.17
CA LEU A 338 -23.10 -16.35 5.33
C LEU A 338 -22.71 -15.44 6.50
N GLY A 339 -22.33 -16.02 7.64
CA GLY A 339 -21.86 -15.25 8.79
C GLY A 339 -20.60 -14.43 8.50
N THR A 340 -19.71 -14.93 7.64
CA THR A 340 -18.51 -14.19 7.21
C THR A 340 -18.88 -13.06 6.25
N LYS A 341 -19.80 -13.30 5.31
CA LYS A 341 -20.35 -12.23 4.44
C LYS A 341 -21.00 -11.12 5.26
N ALA A 342 -21.80 -11.47 6.26
CA ALA A 342 -22.43 -10.52 7.17
C ALA A 342 -21.38 -9.72 7.95
N LEU A 343 -20.36 -10.38 8.52
CA LEU A 343 -19.25 -9.72 9.21
C LEU A 343 -18.53 -8.74 8.30
N VAL A 344 -18.16 -9.15 7.08
CA VAL A 344 -17.49 -8.27 6.12
C VAL A 344 -18.41 -7.13 5.68
N ASN A 345 -19.72 -7.30 5.58
CA ASN A 345 -20.62 -6.19 5.24
C ASN A 345 -20.76 -5.17 6.40
N VAL A 346 -20.70 -5.63 7.65
CA VAL A 346 -20.74 -4.75 8.84
C VAL A 346 -19.42 -4.00 9.01
N VAL A 347 -18.29 -4.67 8.79
CA VAL A 347 -16.95 -4.12 9.04
C VAL A 347 -16.30 -3.57 7.75
N GLY A 348 -16.87 -3.83 6.58
CA GLY A 348 -16.26 -3.57 5.27
C GLY A 348 -16.17 -2.12 4.85
N GLY A 349 -16.73 -1.18 5.63
CA GLY A 349 -16.36 0.23 5.52
C GLY A 349 -15.03 0.56 6.20
N MET A 350 -14.54 -0.32 7.07
CA MET A 350 -13.31 -0.22 7.85
C MET A 350 -12.21 -1.18 7.38
N LEU A 351 -12.53 -2.16 6.53
CA LEU A 351 -11.58 -3.06 5.83
C LEU A 351 -11.45 -2.59 4.38
#